data_AF-A0AAF0JU40-F1
#
_entry.id   AF-A0AAF0JU40-F1
#
_cell.length_a   1.000
_cell.length_b   1.000
_cell.length_c   1.000
_cell.angle_alpha   90.00
_cell.angle_beta   90.00
_cell.angle_gamma   90.00
#
_symmetry.space_group_name_H-M   'P 1'
#
loop_
_entity.id
_entity.type
_entity.pdbx_description
1 polymer ?
#
loop_
_entity_poly.entity_id
_entity_poly.type
_entity_poly.pdbx_seq_one_letter_code
_entity_poly.pdbx_strand_id
1 'polypeptide(L)'
;MPRVLTKKDISILKKIAPESEGLICKGSGSPYRSILPPLANHYSKDLKDFLKRLEMLDNHEIRYLVGLIYDGSESLGCIPVEYMEGFMNFISERIGEESAVSVLKCFEETIECETNFI
;
A
#
# COMPACT_ATOMS: atom_id res chain seq x y z
N MET A 1 -4.40 -9.97 15.49
CA MET A 1 -4.39 -8.74 16.31
C MET A 1 -4.43 -7.53 15.39
N PRO A 2 -5.11 -6.43 15.73
CA PRO A 2 -5.10 -5.22 14.90
C PRO A 2 -3.70 -4.59 14.92
N ARG A 3 -3.04 -4.49 13.75
CA ARG A 3 -1.74 -3.82 13.59
C ARG A 3 -1.84 -2.36 14.03
N VAL A 4 -0.80 -1.86 14.69
CA VAL A 4 -0.58 -0.43 14.96
C VAL A 4 0.56 0.04 14.07
N LEU A 5 0.36 1.15 13.36
CA LEU A 5 1.41 1.72 12.51
C LEU A 5 2.60 2.16 13.36
N THR A 6 3.79 1.74 12.95
CA THR A 6 5.06 2.14 13.56
C THR A 6 5.38 3.60 13.21
N LYS A 7 6.37 4.19 13.89
CA LYS A 7 6.86 5.53 13.53
C LYS A 7 7.31 5.62 12.07
N LYS A 8 7.87 4.55 11.52
CA LYS A 8 8.31 4.50 10.11
C LYS A 8 7.11 4.47 9.16
N ASP A 9 6.10 3.67 9.45
CA ASP A 9 4.85 3.64 8.69
C ASP A 9 4.18 5.02 8.62
N ILE A 10 4.11 5.69 9.77
CA ILE A 10 3.54 7.02 9.89
C ILE A 10 4.34 8.05 9.09
N SER A 11 5.67 7.95 9.10
CA SER A 11 6.54 8.82 8.31
C SER A 11 6.30 8.64 6.82
N ILE A 12 6.21 7.40 6.35
CA ILE A 12 5.93 7.07 4.95
C ILE A 12 4.56 7.61 4.54
N LEU A 13 3.52 7.36 5.34
CA LEU A 13 2.17 7.83 5.05
C LEU A 13 2.09 9.38 5.01
N LYS A 14 2.75 10.08 5.94
CA LYS A 14 2.82 11.55 5.91
C LYS A 14 3.58 12.10 4.71
N LYS A 15 4.56 11.35 4.20
CA LYS A 15 5.36 11.75 3.04
C LYS A 15 4.54 11.69 1.75
N ILE A 16 3.74 10.64 1.58
CA ILE A 16 2.92 10.40 0.38
C ILE A 16 1.50 10.98 0.46
N ALA A 17 1.01 11.24 1.67
CA ALA A 17 -0.28 11.85 1.98
C ALA A 17 -0.13 12.85 3.15
N PRO A 18 0.52 14.02 2.93
CA PRO A 18 0.71 15.04 3.96
C PRO A 18 -0.60 15.60 4.53
N GLU A 19 -1.70 15.53 3.76
CA GLU A 19 -3.06 15.90 4.15
C GLU A 19 -3.74 14.90 5.10
N SER A 20 -3.06 13.83 5.50
CA SER A 20 -3.52 12.93 6.56
C SER A 20 -3.50 13.64 7.92
N GLU A 21 -4.48 14.52 8.14
CA GLU A 21 -4.76 15.18 9.41
C GLU A 21 -5.27 14.15 10.42
N GLY A 22 -4.33 13.48 11.05
CA GLY A 22 -4.60 12.35 11.92
C GLY A 22 -4.55 11.06 11.15
N LEU A 23 -3.84 10.08 11.70
CA LEU A 23 -3.76 8.71 11.21
C LEU A 23 -5.09 7.97 11.35
N ILE A 24 -6.21 8.67 11.30
CA ILE A 24 -7.53 8.19 11.66
C ILE A 24 -8.35 8.14 10.38
N CYS A 25 -8.89 6.97 10.08
CA CYS A 25 -9.82 6.80 8.99
C CYS A 25 -11.11 7.59 9.29
N LYS A 26 -11.43 8.60 8.46
CA LYS A 26 -12.63 9.44 8.61
C LYS A 26 -13.94 8.63 8.58
N GLY A 27 -13.94 7.44 7.98
CA GLY A 27 -15.10 6.56 7.92
C GLY A 27 -15.35 5.75 9.20
N SER A 28 -14.29 5.27 9.87
CA SER A 28 -14.41 4.35 11.02
C SER A 28 -13.97 4.94 12.36
N GLY A 29 -13.38 6.14 12.38
CA GLY A 29 -12.81 6.76 13.58
C GLY A 29 -11.62 5.99 14.18
N SER A 30 -11.15 4.94 13.50
CA SER A 30 -10.04 4.09 13.94
C SER A 30 -8.74 4.47 13.26
N PRO A 31 -7.58 4.25 13.91
CA PRO A 31 -6.30 4.49 13.28
C PRO A 31 -6.13 3.60 12.04
N TYR A 32 -5.51 4.13 10.99
CA TYR A 32 -5.07 3.36 9.84
C TYR A 32 -4.19 2.21 10.29
N ARG A 33 -4.31 1.08 9.59
CA ARG A 33 -3.54 -0.15 9.87
C ARG A 33 -2.66 -0.57 8.70
N SER A 34 -2.82 0.10 7.57
CA SER A 34 -2.08 -0.10 6.32
C SER A 34 -1.87 1.26 5.66
N ILE A 35 -0.93 1.34 4.73
CA ILE A 35 -0.46 2.56 4.06
C ILE A 35 -1.05 2.66 2.65
N LEU A 36 -1.02 1.58 1.87
CA LEU A 36 -1.46 1.53 0.48
C LEU A 36 -2.98 1.62 0.32
N PRO A 37 -3.83 0.91 1.08
CA PRO A 37 -5.28 1.05 0.95
C PRO A 37 -5.79 2.47 1.18
N PRO A 38 -5.37 3.22 2.22
CA PRO A 38 -5.82 4.60 2.37
C PRO A 38 -5.21 5.52 1.31
N LEU A 39 -3.97 5.28 0.88
CA LEU A 39 -3.38 6.04 -0.23
C LEU A 39 -4.21 5.89 -1.50
N ALA A 40 -4.52 4.65 -1.90
CA ALA A 40 -5.28 4.36 -3.11
C ALA A 40 -6.73 4.87 -3.03
N ASN A 41 -7.42 4.64 -1.92
CA ASN A 41 -8.87 4.89 -1.82
C ASN A 41 -9.27 6.26 -1.27
N HIS A 42 -8.41 6.93 -0.49
CA HIS A 42 -8.78 8.17 0.20
C HIS A 42 -7.98 9.39 -0.22
N TYR A 43 -6.72 9.22 -0.63
CA TYR A 43 -5.81 10.34 -0.91
C TYR A 43 -5.48 10.49 -2.40
N SER A 44 -5.42 9.38 -3.13
CA SER A 44 -5.16 9.41 -4.57
C SER A 44 -6.43 9.74 -5.33
N LYS A 45 -6.32 10.65 -6.31
CA LYS A 45 -7.45 11.00 -7.19
C LYS A 45 -7.65 10.02 -8.33
N ASP A 46 -6.54 9.48 -8.82
CA ASP A 46 -6.46 8.53 -9.93
C ASP A 46 -5.16 7.71 -9.81
N LEU A 47 -4.99 6.72 -10.70
CA LEU A 47 -3.79 5.88 -10.77
C LEU A 47 -2.50 6.73 -10.88
N LYS A 48 -2.55 7.81 -11.65
CA LYS A 48 -1.37 8.65 -11.90
C LYS A 48 -0.97 9.42 -10.65
N ASP A 49 -1.93 9.93 -9.90
CA ASP A 49 -1.70 10.58 -8.60
C ASP A 49 -1.16 9.58 -7.57
N PHE A 50 -1.70 8.35 -7.56
CA PHE A 50 -1.20 7.27 -6.71
C PHE A 50 0.28 6.97 -6.97
N LEU A 51 0.67 6.75 -8.23
CA LEU A 51 2.06 6.49 -8.59
C LEU A 51 2.97 7.68 -8.30
N LYS A 52 2.53 8.90 -8.61
CA LYS A 52 3.30 10.13 -8.32
C LYS A 52 3.55 10.31 -6.82
N ARG A 53 2.61 9.92 -5.97
CA ARG A 53 2.81 9.94 -4.51
C ARG A 53 3.83 8.90 -4.07
N LEU A 54 3.82 7.70 -4.66
CA LEU A 54 4.83 6.67 -4.40
C LEU A 54 6.24 7.07 -4.89
N GLU A 55 6.36 7.86 -5.96
CA GLU A 55 7.63 8.42 -6.42
C GLU A 55 8.34 9.26 -5.35
N MET A 56 7.58 9.87 -4.42
CA MET A 56 8.16 10.65 -3.31
C MET A 56 8.99 9.79 -2.35
N LEU A 57 8.68 8.51 -2.24
CA LEU A 57 9.42 7.57 -1.40
C LEU A 57 10.78 7.29 -2.00
N ASP A 58 11.79 7.01 -1.18
CA ASP A 58 13.08 6.52 -1.66
C ASP A 58 13.07 4.98 -1.83
N ASN A 59 14.13 4.42 -2.43
CA ASN A 59 14.20 2.98 -2.69
C ASN A 59 14.17 2.13 -1.40
N HIS A 60 14.65 2.65 -0.27
CA HIS A 60 14.63 1.95 1.01
C HIS A 60 13.23 1.96 1.64
N GLU A 61 12.48 3.06 1.48
CA GLU A 61 11.07 3.16 1.86
C GLU A 61 10.19 2.26 0.99
N ILE A 62 10.44 2.18 -0.32
CA ILE A 62 9.73 1.24 -1.21
C ILE A 62 10.04 -0.22 -0.83
N ARG A 63 11.31 -0.57 -0.59
CA ARG A 63 11.67 -1.91 -0.09
C ARG A 63 11.01 -2.24 1.24
N TYR A 64 10.87 -1.24 2.12
CA TYR A 64 10.16 -1.41 3.38
C TYR A 64 8.67 -1.69 3.16
N LEU A 65 7.99 -0.97 2.26
CA LEU A 65 6.61 -1.26 1.89
C LEU A 65 6.45 -2.68 1.34
N VAL A 66 7.34 -3.11 0.45
CA VAL A 66 7.34 -4.50 -0.06
C VAL A 66 7.55 -5.51 1.06
N GLY A 67 8.42 -5.22 2.02
CA GLY A 67 8.61 -6.06 3.21
C GLY A 67 7.33 -6.21 4.05
N LEU A 68 6.57 -5.12 4.22
CA LEU A 68 5.30 -5.15 4.94
C LEU A 68 4.21 -5.93 4.19
N ILE A 69 4.25 -5.94 2.86
CA ILE A 69 3.36 -6.78 2.05
C ILE A 69 3.70 -8.25 2.27
N TYR A 70 4.99 -8.57 2.21
CA TYR A 70 5.48 -9.94 2.37
C TYR A 70 5.20 -10.51 3.76
N ASP A 71 5.33 -9.70 4.82
CA ASP A 71 5.03 -10.14 6.18
C ASP A 71 3.53 -10.14 6.53
N GLY A 72 2.66 -9.72 5.58
CA GLY A 72 1.22 -9.64 5.73
C GLY A 72 0.72 -8.48 6.60
N SER A 73 1.61 -7.59 7.04
CA SER A 73 1.25 -6.39 7.80
C SER A 73 0.54 -5.36 6.94
N GLU A 74 0.89 -5.29 5.66
CA GLU A 74 0.28 -4.40 4.68
C GLU A 74 -0.85 -5.11 3.92
N SER A 75 -2.07 -4.64 4.12
CA SER A 75 -3.22 -5.15 3.39
C SER A 75 -3.18 -4.64 1.95
N LEU A 76 -3.28 -5.57 1.00
CA LEU A 76 -3.59 -5.24 -0.40
C LEU A 76 -5.09 -5.31 -0.69
N GLY A 77 -5.86 -5.83 0.27
CA GLY A 77 -7.32 -5.85 0.21
C GLY A 77 -7.87 -4.43 0.10
N CYS A 78 -8.88 -4.28 -0.75
CA CYS A 78 -9.49 -3.01 -1.14
C CYS A 78 -8.65 -2.09 -2.05
N ILE A 79 -7.50 -2.51 -2.59
CA ILE A 79 -6.81 -1.73 -3.63
C ILE A 79 -7.37 -2.12 -5.01
N PRO A 80 -7.78 -1.15 -5.87
CA PRO A 80 -8.21 -1.47 -7.22
C PRO A 80 -7.13 -2.21 -8.03
N VAL A 81 -7.53 -3.19 -8.85
CA VAL A 81 -6.59 -4.01 -9.64
C VAL A 81 -5.69 -3.16 -10.52
N GLU A 82 -6.24 -2.13 -11.18
CA GLU A 82 -5.47 -1.18 -12.00
C GLU A 82 -4.35 -0.48 -11.21
N TYR A 83 -4.59 -0.19 -9.92
CA TYR A 83 -3.61 0.45 -9.04
C TYR A 83 -2.52 -0.53 -8.63
N MET A 84 -2.88 -1.79 -8.43
CA MET A 84 -1.92 -2.86 -8.16
C MET A 84 -1.05 -3.15 -9.39
N GLU A 85 -1.62 -3.19 -10.58
CA GLU A 85 -0.87 -3.32 -11.84
C GLU A 85 0.14 -2.18 -12.01
N GLY A 86 -0.29 -0.94 -11.80
CA GLY A 86 0.60 0.22 -11.82
C GLY A 86 1.70 0.12 -10.74
N PHE A 87 1.36 -0.32 -9.53
CA PHE A 87 2.32 -0.49 -8.44
C PHE A 87 3.37 -1.56 -8.74
N MET A 88 2.98 -2.67 -9.35
CA MET A 88 3.90 -3.74 -9.74
C MET A 88 4.88 -3.27 -10.81
N ASN A 89 4.40 -2.54 -11.83
CA ASN A 89 5.27 -1.95 -12.84
C ASN A 89 6.27 -0.98 -12.20
N PHE A 90 5.80 -0.11 -11.31
CA PHE A 90 6.64 0.81 -10.56
C PHE A 90 7.70 0.09 -9.71
N ILE A 91 7.34 -0.99 -9.01
CA ILE A 91 8.29 -1.81 -8.25
C ILE A 91 9.34 -2.45 -9.17
N SER A 92 8.89 -3.03 -10.28
CA SER A 92 9.75 -3.72 -11.25
C SER A 92 10.83 -2.78 -11.78
N GLU A 93 10.43 -1.58 -12.22
CA GLU A 93 11.33 -0.56 -12.74
C GLU A 93 12.30 -0.02 -11.68
N ARG A 94 11.85 0.09 -10.43
CA ARG A 94 12.57 0.84 -9.40
C ARG A 94 13.48 0.00 -8.51
N ILE A 95 13.03 -1.20 -8.13
CA ILE A 95 13.75 -2.06 -7.17
C ILE A 95 14.01 -3.48 -7.69
N GLY A 96 13.40 -3.85 -8.82
CA GLY A 96 13.65 -5.07 -9.57
C GLY A 96 12.42 -5.96 -9.74
N GLU A 97 12.40 -6.71 -10.85
CA GLU A 97 11.31 -7.60 -11.25
C GLU A 97 10.98 -8.67 -10.19
N GLU A 98 12.00 -9.21 -9.52
CA GLU A 98 11.81 -10.21 -8.45
C GLU A 98 10.92 -9.68 -7.30
N SER A 99 11.07 -8.40 -6.96
CA SER A 99 10.24 -7.77 -5.93
C SER A 99 8.81 -7.58 -6.42
N ALA A 100 8.61 -7.25 -7.70
CA ALA A 100 7.27 -7.10 -8.29
C ALA A 100 6.53 -8.44 -8.34
N VAL A 101 7.21 -9.52 -8.76
CA VAL A 101 6.66 -10.88 -8.77
C VAL A 101 6.28 -11.34 -7.36
N SER A 102 7.08 -10.97 -6.35
CA SER A 102 6.76 -11.31 -4.96
C SER A 102 5.48 -10.60 -4.48
N VAL A 103 5.32 -9.32 -4.80
CA VAL A 103 4.10 -8.56 -4.48
C VAL A 103 2.88 -9.10 -5.23
N LEU A 104 3.05 -9.49 -6.50
CA LEU A 104 1.98 -10.09 -7.29
C LEU A 104 1.40 -11.34 -6.62
N LYS A 105 2.27 -12.25 -6.17
CA LYS A 105 1.84 -13.47 -5.47
C LYS A 105 1.02 -13.16 -4.22
N CYS A 106 1.49 -12.21 -3.40
CA CYS A 106 0.75 -11.78 -2.21
C CYS A 106 -0.62 -11.16 -2.57
N PHE A 107 -0.70 -10.46 -3.70
CA PHE A 107 -1.96 -9.87 -4.18
C PHE A 107 -2.94 -10.95 -4.65
N GLU A 108 -2.49 -11.93 -5.42
CA GLU A 108 -3.29 -13.08 -5.87
C GLU A 108 -3.84 -13.86 -4.66
N GLU A 109 -2.99 -14.17 -3.68
CA GLU A 109 -3.39 -14.85 -2.44
C GLU A 109 -4.45 -14.05 -1.64
N THR A 110 -4.36 -12.71 -1.69
CA THR A 110 -5.36 -11.83 -1.05
C THR A 110 -6.70 -11.90 -1.77
N ILE A 111 -6.72 -11.89 -3.11
CA ILE A 111 -7.95 -12.01 -3.90
C ILE A 111 -8.61 -13.37 -3.70
N GLU A 112 -7.84 -14.46 -3.74
CA GLU A 112 -8.34 -15.82 -3.53
C GLU A 112 -8.98 -15.98 -2.15
N CYS A 113 -8.42 -15.33 -1.13
CA CYS A 113 -9.02 -15.29 0.20
C CYS A 113 -10.35 -14.52 0.25
N GLU A 114 -10.50 -13.44 -0.51
CA GLU A 114 -11.75 -12.67 -0.59
C GLU A 114 -12.85 -13.37 -1.41
N THR A 115 -12.48 -14.24 -2.36
CA THR A 115 -13.43 -14.97 -3.23
C THR A 115 -13.90 -16.32 -2.68
N ASN A 116 -13.23 -16.89 -1.68
CA ASN A 116 -13.60 -18.17 -1.04
C ASN A 116 -14.73 -18.08 0.01
N PHE A 117 -15.43 -16.95 0.09
CA PHE A 117 -16.59 -16.74 0.99
C PHE A 117 -17.96 -16.78 0.29
N ILE A 118 -18.05 -17.36 -0.91
CA ILE A 118 -19.33 -17.55 -1.65
C ILE A 118 -19.76 -19.02 -1.61
#